data_AF-A0A8J5QFA0-F1
#
_entry.id   AF-A0A8J5QFA0-F1
#
_cell.length_a   1.000
_cell.length_b   1.000
_cell.length_c   1.000
_cell.angle_alpha   90.00
_cell.angle_beta   90.00
_cell.angle_gamma   90.00
#
_symmetry.space_group_name_H-M   'P 1'
#
loop_
_entity.id
_entity.type
_entity.pdbx_description
1 polymer ?
#
loop_
_entity_poly.entity_id
_entity_poly.type
_entity_poly.pdbx_seq_one_letter_code
_entity_poly.pdbx_strand_id
1 'polypeptide(L)'
;MAGPPHPHAYMGWWGKLGSPKQKYITQYTISPYAAKPLKGAAYNAVFNVFRRTKNQFLFVAIPAVIVWNIWANARDYNEYLYTKEGREELERVNV
;
A
#
# COMPACT_ATOMS: atom_id res chain seq x y z
N MET A 1 30.83 -19.20 -28.98
CA MET A 1 29.62 -20.03 -29.14
C MET A 1 28.50 -19.35 -28.37
N ALA A 2 27.37 -19.04 -29.01
CA ALA A 2 26.21 -18.50 -28.30
C ALA A 2 25.61 -19.61 -27.42
N GLY A 3 25.15 -19.24 -26.21
CA GLY A 3 24.54 -20.19 -25.27
C GLY A 3 23.29 -20.88 -25.80
N PRO A 4 22.75 -21.87 -25.07
CA PRO A 4 21.54 -22.58 -25.47
C PRO A 4 20.37 -21.59 -25.67
N PRO A 5 19.41 -21.90 -26.57
CA PRO A 5 18.28 -21.02 -26.84
C PRO A 5 17.44 -20.81 -25.58
N HIS A 6 17.08 -19.55 -25.32
CA HIS A 6 16.23 -19.18 -24.18
C HIS A 6 14.75 -19.16 -24.59
N PRO A 7 13.82 -19.55 -23.68
CA PRO A 7 12.40 -19.49 -23.94
C PRO A 7 11.89 -18.05 -24.13
N HIS A 8 10.79 -17.89 -24.84
CA HIS A 8 10.14 -16.58 -24.99
C HIS A 8 9.68 -16.03 -23.63
N ALA A 9 9.92 -14.74 -23.40
CA ALA A 9 9.52 -14.02 -22.19
C ALA A 9 8.82 -12.70 -22.56
N TYR A 10 7.97 -12.19 -21.67
CA TYR A 10 7.29 -10.91 -21.84
C TYR A 10 8.20 -9.68 -21.65
N MET A 11 9.49 -9.89 -21.34
CA MET A 11 10.47 -8.83 -21.12
C MET A 11 11.83 -9.25 -21.71
N GLY A 12 12.43 -8.36 -22.50
CA GLY A 12 13.80 -8.51 -23.01
C GLY A 12 14.80 -7.57 -22.34
N TRP A 13 15.76 -7.03 -23.10
CA TRP A 13 16.84 -6.15 -22.61
C TRP A 13 16.82 -4.79 -23.30
N TRP A 14 17.76 -3.90 -22.93
CA TRP A 14 17.99 -2.63 -23.63
C TRP A 14 18.13 -2.86 -25.15
N GLY A 15 17.36 -2.11 -25.94
CA GLY A 15 17.29 -2.26 -27.40
C GLY A 15 16.29 -3.31 -27.91
N LYS A 16 15.78 -4.22 -27.06
CA LYS A 16 14.75 -5.21 -27.42
C LYS A 16 13.87 -5.57 -26.20
N LEU A 17 13.14 -4.59 -25.68
CA LEU A 17 12.36 -4.75 -24.44
C LEU A 17 11.15 -5.68 -24.61
N GLY A 18 10.62 -5.82 -25.83
CA GLY A 18 9.36 -6.55 -26.10
C GLY A 18 8.12 -5.65 -26.05
N SER A 19 8.28 -4.34 -25.91
CA SER A 19 7.19 -3.36 -25.95
C SER A 19 6.68 -3.10 -27.38
N PRO A 20 5.46 -2.55 -27.54
CA PRO A 20 5.00 -2.01 -28.82
C PRO A 20 5.97 -0.98 -29.40
N LYS A 21 6.02 -0.89 -30.73
CA LYS A 21 6.84 0.10 -31.43
C LYS A 21 6.34 1.51 -31.10
N GLN A 22 7.24 2.38 -30.62
CA GLN A 22 6.96 3.78 -30.33
C GLN A 22 7.52 4.66 -31.46
N LYS A 23 6.72 5.61 -31.96
CA LYS A 23 7.13 6.56 -33.01
C LYS A 23 6.54 7.93 -32.70
N TYR A 24 7.26 9.00 -33.04
CA TYR A 24 6.84 10.40 -32.88
C TYR A 24 6.64 10.88 -31.43
N ILE A 25 7.26 10.23 -30.45
CA ILE A 25 7.29 10.67 -29.06
C ILE A 25 8.67 11.29 -28.79
N THR A 26 8.71 12.58 -28.45
CA THR A 26 9.96 13.27 -28.09
C THR A 26 9.95 13.58 -26.60
N GLN A 27 11.02 13.23 -25.90
CA GLN A 27 11.18 13.47 -24.46
C GLN A 27 12.31 14.48 -24.24
N TYR A 28 12.08 15.41 -23.32
CA TYR A 28 13.06 16.42 -22.94
C TYR A 28 13.35 16.29 -21.44
N THR A 29 14.61 16.50 -21.08
CA THR A 29 15.06 16.51 -19.69
C THR A 29 16.17 17.53 -19.51
N ILE A 30 16.45 17.91 -18.26
CA ILE A 30 17.57 18.78 -17.89
C ILE A 30 18.58 17.99 -17.06
N SER A 31 19.85 18.39 -17.13
CA SER A 31 20.87 17.84 -16.22
C SER A 31 20.48 18.12 -14.77
N PRO A 32 20.53 17.13 -13.86
CA PRO A 32 20.25 17.36 -12.44
C PRO A 32 21.13 18.44 -11.80
N TYR A 33 22.35 18.63 -12.29
CA TYR A 33 23.27 19.69 -11.83
C TYR A 33 22.84 21.10 -12.25
N ALA A 34 21.97 21.23 -13.24
CA ALA A 34 21.37 22.49 -13.67
C ALA A 34 20.01 22.77 -12.99
N ALA A 35 19.45 21.78 -12.28
CA ALA A 35 18.19 21.89 -11.56
C ALA A 35 18.41 22.26 -10.09
N LYS A 36 17.45 22.96 -9.47
CA LYS A 36 17.44 23.16 -8.02
C LYS A 36 16.86 21.90 -7.35
N PRO A 37 17.63 21.14 -6.57
CA PRO A 37 17.11 19.95 -5.89
C PRO A 37 16.00 20.34 -4.90
N LEU A 38 14.95 19.49 -4.80
CA LEU A 38 13.84 19.64 -3.85
C LEU A 38 13.04 20.96 -3.97
N LYS A 39 13.16 21.68 -5.09
CA LYS A 39 12.37 22.90 -5.31
C LYS A 39 10.87 22.56 -5.24
N GLY A 40 10.16 23.21 -4.32
CA GLY A 40 8.73 22.99 -4.09
C GLY A 40 8.39 21.77 -3.23
N ALA A 41 9.39 21.08 -2.67
CA ALA A 41 9.16 19.89 -1.84
C ALA A 41 8.29 20.20 -0.61
N ALA A 42 8.52 21.30 0.12
CA ALA A 42 7.73 21.63 1.30
C ALA A 42 6.24 21.87 0.99
N TYR A 43 5.95 22.67 -0.05
CA TYR A 43 4.58 22.92 -0.51
C TYR A 43 3.90 21.62 -0.97
N ASN A 44 4.58 20.84 -1.82
CA ASN A 44 4.05 19.58 -2.33
C ASN A 44 3.90 18.52 -1.23
N ALA A 45 4.80 18.49 -0.25
CA ALA A 45 4.72 17.56 0.89
C ALA A 45 3.48 17.79 1.75
N VAL A 46 2.92 19.00 1.77
CA VAL A 46 1.67 19.28 2.48
C VAL A 46 0.47 19.04 1.56
N PHE A 47 0.35 19.83 0.48
CA PHE A 47 -0.88 19.85 -0.31
C PHE A 47 -1.05 18.60 -1.18
N ASN A 48 0.02 18.13 -1.82
CA ASN A 48 -0.07 16.95 -2.68
C ASN A 48 -0.22 15.68 -1.85
N VAL A 49 0.43 15.58 -0.69
CA VAL A 49 0.26 14.45 0.22
C VAL A 49 -1.16 14.40 0.74
N PHE A 50 -1.70 15.51 1.25
CA PHE A 50 -3.09 15.55 1.70
C PHE A 50 -4.07 15.16 0.59
N ARG A 51 -3.91 15.70 -0.62
CA ARG A 51 -4.73 15.35 -1.80
C ARG A 51 -4.68 13.85 -2.10
N ARG A 52 -3.50 13.23 -2.04
CA ARG A 52 -3.32 11.78 -2.29
C ARG A 52 -3.92 10.93 -1.17
N THR A 53 -3.64 11.28 0.08
CA THR A 53 -4.13 10.54 1.25
C THR A 53 -5.64 10.62 1.36
N LYS A 54 -6.25 11.79 1.18
CA LYS A 54 -7.72 11.98 1.21
C LYS A 54 -8.44 11.01 0.27
N ASN A 55 -7.92 10.82 -0.94
CA ASN A 55 -8.55 9.96 -1.94
C ASN A 55 -8.50 8.47 -1.61
N GLN A 56 -7.58 8.05 -0.74
CA GLN A 56 -7.41 6.65 -0.34
C GLN A 56 -7.83 6.38 1.11
N PHE A 57 -8.02 7.44 1.90
CA PHE A 57 -8.21 7.36 3.34
C PHE A 57 -9.37 6.44 3.73
N LEU A 58 -10.52 6.55 3.07
CA LEU A 58 -11.70 5.76 3.43
C LEU A 58 -11.52 4.26 3.15
N PHE A 59 -10.74 3.89 2.13
CA PHE A 59 -10.45 2.48 1.85
C PHE A 59 -9.59 1.82 2.94
N VAL A 60 -8.88 2.61 3.73
CA VAL A 60 -8.07 2.11 4.86
C VAL A 60 -8.81 2.30 6.17
N ALA A 61 -9.36 3.49 6.41
CA ALA A 61 -10.00 3.86 7.66
C ALA A 61 -11.26 3.03 7.93
N ILE A 62 -12.10 2.77 6.93
CA ILE A 62 -13.34 2.01 7.14
C ILE A 62 -13.02 0.56 7.58
N PRO A 63 -12.20 -0.22 6.85
CA PRO A 63 -11.82 -1.56 7.32
C PRO A 63 -11.10 -1.55 8.66
N ALA A 64 -10.20 -0.59 8.89
CA ALA A 64 -9.47 -0.49 10.15
C ALA A 64 -10.40 -0.24 11.34
N VAL A 65 -11.38 0.66 11.21
CA VAL A 65 -12.37 0.95 12.26
C VAL A 65 -13.25 -0.28 12.53
N ILE A 66 -13.68 -1.00 11.48
CA ILE A 66 -14.48 -2.21 11.65
C ILE A 66 -13.70 -3.27 12.46
N VAL A 67 -12.47 -3.57 12.02
CA VAL A 67 -11.61 -4.56 12.69
C VAL A 67 -11.31 -4.15 14.13
N TRP A 68 -11.01 -2.87 14.35
CA TRP A 68 -10.71 -2.34 15.67
C TRP A 68 -11.88 -2.49 16.64
N ASN A 69 -13.11 -2.20 16.20
CA ASN A 69 -14.30 -2.33 17.05
C ASN A 69 -14.61 -3.79 17.39
N ILE A 70 -14.51 -4.69 16.42
CA ILE A 70 -14.70 -6.13 16.66
C ILE A 70 -13.67 -6.63 17.66
N TRP A 71 -12.40 -6.28 17.47
CA TRP A 71 -11.32 -6.68 18.36
C TRP A 71 -11.51 -6.10 19.77
N ALA A 72 -11.83 -4.82 19.90
CA ALA A 72 -12.05 -4.18 21.20
C ALA A 72 -13.20 -4.84 21.97
N ASN A 73 -14.33 -5.10 21.29
CA ASN A 73 -15.48 -5.78 21.91
C ASN A 73 -15.13 -7.21 22.34
N ALA A 74 -14.46 -7.98 21.47
CA ALA A 74 -14.06 -9.35 21.79
C ALA A 74 -13.06 -9.41 22.94
N ARG A 75 -12.10 -8.48 22.99
CA ARG A 75 -11.11 -8.35 24.07
C ARG A 75 -11.80 -8.06 25.40
N ASP A 76 -12.66 -7.03 25.42
CA ASP A 76 -13.31 -6.60 26.66
C ASP A 76 -14.31 -7.66 27.16
N TYR A 77 -15.01 -8.34 26.25
CA TYR A 77 -15.87 -9.46 26.60
C TYR A 77 -15.08 -10.66 27.14
N ASN A 78 -13.94 -10.98 26.52
CA ASN A 78 -13.05 -12.03 27.01
C ASN A 78 -12.55 -11.70 28.42
N GLU A 79 -12.11 -10.46 28.66
CA GLU A 79 -11.67 -10.02 29.98
C GLU A 79 -12.79 -10.16 31.02
N TYR A 80 -14.02 -9.72 30.68
CA TYR A 80 -15.20 -9.89 31.54
C TYR A 80 -15.50 -11.35 31.89
N LEU A 81 -15.46 -12.28 30.91
CA LEU A 81 -15.73 -13.70 31.16
C LEU A 81 -14.78 -14.32 32.20
N TYR A 82 -13.54 -13.85 32.27
CA TYR A 82 -12.55 -14.32 33.25
C TYR A 82 -12.56 -13.54 34.58
N THR A 83 -13.51 -12.63 34.78
CA THR A 83 -13.75 -12.00 36.09
C THR A 83 -14.58 -12.92 37.01
N LYS A 84 -14.74 -12.51 38.28
CA LYS A 84 -15.64 -13.21 39.21
C LYS A 84 -17.10 -13.10 38.77
N GLU A 85 -17.50 -11.95 38.26
CA GLU A 85 -18.89 -11.67 37.85
C GLU A 85 -19.27 -12.45 36.59
N GLY A 86 -18.36 -12.59 35.63
CA GLY A 86 -18.59 -13.31 34.38
C GLY A 86 -18.53 -14.84 34.46
N ARG A 87 -18.24 -15.43 35.64
CA ARG A 87 -18.00 -16.87 35.79
C ARG A 87 -19.19 -17.74 35.36
N GLU A 88 -20.41 -17.35 35.73
CA GLU A 88 -21.63 -18.09 35.35
C GLU A 88 -21.83 -18.09 33.83
N GLU A 89 -21.49 -16.98 33.18
CA GLU A 89 -21.59 -16.84 31.73
C GLU A 89 -20.49 -17.64 31.03
N LEU A 90 -19.26 -17.62 31.55
CA LEU A 90 -18.15 -18.42 31.05
C LEU A 90 -18.47 -19.92 31.10
N GLU A 91 -19.00 -20.41 32.23
CA GLU A 91 -19.41 -21.81 32.37
C GLU A 91 -20.53 -22.20 31.39
N ARG A 92 -21.39 -21.26 31.00
CA ARG A 92 -22.45 -21.49 30.01
C ARG A 92 -21.91 -21.57 28.57
N VAL A 93 -20.96 -20.72 28.19
CA VAL A 93 -20.45 -20.62 26.80
C VAL A 93 -19.27 -21.54 26.49
N ASN A 94 -18.66 -22.14 27.52
CA ASN A 94 -17.51 -23.04 27.40
C ASN A 94 -17.88 -24.54 27.37
N VAL A 95 -19.18 -24.85 27.20
CA VAL A 95 -19.73 -26.20 27.03
C VAL A 95 -20.10 -26.41 25.57
#